data_AF-A0A368FB28-F1
#
_entry.id   AF-A0A368FB28-F1
#
_cell.length_a   1.000
_cell.length_b   1.000
_cell.length_c   1.000
_cell.angle_alpha   90.00
_cell.angle_beta   90.00
_cell.angle_gamma   90.00
#
_symmetry.space_group_name_H-M   'P 1'
#
loop_
_entity.id
_entity.type
_entity.pdbx_description
1 polymer ?
#
loop_
_entity_poly.entity_id
_entity_poly.type
_entity_poly.pdbx_seq_one_letter_code
_entity_poly.pdbx_strand_id
1 'polypeptide(L)'
;MSGLRKTQIQLLLDTWTNTKVFRLAFDYMHAKGEKHATTFEAFKKFLFNFWFGTYSRCSGPVGSSGFEHVFTGEWKRGTVGGHHSWVTYYAAQKAGKINYHGYFSTVSDLAGTFQYRWQSVFKKKGGFLFGTSPAFDFSLFTVCSLMYPGTAGCRYS
;
A
#
# COMPACT_ATOMS: atom_id res chain seq x y z
N MET A 1 -4.47 -19.06 -2.48
CA MET A 1 -3.67 -18.68 -3.67
C MET A 1 -2.60 -19.74 -3.91
N SER A 2 -2.38 -20.19 -5.15
CA SER A 2 -1.41 -21.24 -5.52
C SER A 2 -0.72 -20.90 -6.86
N GLY A 3 0.32 -21.68 -7.22
CA GLY A 3 1.00 -21.56 -8.51
C GLY A 3 1.88 -20.30 -8.65
N LEU A 4 2.16 -19.93 -9.91
CA LEU A 4 3.09 -18.85 -10.29
C LEU A 4 2.80 -17.53 -9.57
N ARG A 5 1.51 -17.15 -9.44
CA ARG A 5 1.09 -15.91 -8.75
C ARG A 5 1.57 -15.90 -7.29
N LYS A 6 1.43 -17.01 -6.57
CA LYS A 6 1.90 -17.11 -5.17
C LYS A 6 3.42 -16.96 -5.12
N THR A 7 4.15 -17.62 -6.02
CA THR A 7 5.62 -17.54 -6.08
C THR A 7 6.11 -16.11 -6.32
N GLN A 8 5.50 -15.38 -7.26
CA GLN A 8 5.88 -14.00 -7.55
C GLN A 8 5.60 -13.06 -6.38
N ILE A 9 4.46 -13.22 -5.70
CA ILE A 9 4.11 -12.43 -4.52
C ILE A 9 5.05 -12.74 -3.36
N GLN A 10 5.41 -14.01 -3.18
CA GLN A 10 6.37 -14.41 -2.16
C GLN A 10 7.75 -13.79 -2.42
N LEU A 11 8.23 -13.86 -3.67
CA LEU A 11 9.48 -13.22 -4.08
C LEU A 11 9.47 -11.71 -3.85
N LEU A 12 8.36 -11.04 -4.17
CA LEU A 12 8.18 -9.60 -3.91
C LEU A 12 8.28 -9.30 -2.42
N LEU A 13 7.56 -10.03 -1.58
CA LEU A 13 7.59 -9.85 -0.13
C LEU A 13 8.99 -10.09 0.42
N ASP A 14 9.66 -11.16 0.01
CA ASP A 14 11.02 -11.47 0.43
C ASP A 14 12.01 -10.39 0.01
N THR A 15 11.89 -9.88 -1.22
CA THR A 15 12.73 -8.79 -1.74
C THR A 15 12.56 -7.52 -0.92
N TRP A 16 11.32 -7.11 -0.64
CA TRP A 16 11.06 -5.87 0.11
C TRP A 16 11.45 -6.00 1.58
N THR A 17 11.17 -7.16 2.19
CA THR A 17 11.51 -7.41 3.59
C THR A 17 13.01 -7.58 3.84
N ASN A 18 13.80 -7.97 2.83
CA ASN A 18 15.26 -8.04 2.94
C ASN A 18 15.97 -6.68 2.97
N THR A 19 15.24 -5.57 2.85
CA THR A 19 15.83 -4.22 2.87
C THR A 19 16.10 -3.73 4.30
N LYS A 20 17.09 -2.84 4.45
CA LYS A 20 17.39 -2.19 5.74
C LYS A 20 16.19 -1.39 6.27
N VAL A 21 15.42 -0.73 5.40
CA VAL A 21 14.22 0.03 5.80
C VAL A 21 13.16 -0.88 6.42
N PHE A 22 12.94 -2.07 5.87
CA PHE A 22 11.98 -3.00 6.44
C PHE A 22 12.46 -3.60 7.75
N ARG A 23 13.76 -3.88 7.89
CA ARG A 23 14.36 -4.28 9.18
C ARG A 23 14.09 -3.24 10.27
N LEU A 24 14.32 -1.96 9.99
CA LEU A 24 14.03 -0.88 10.93
C LEU A 24 12.54 -0.81 11.32
N ALA A 25 11.64 -1.01 10.36
CA ALA A 25 10.20 -1.06 10.63
C ALA A 25 9.83 -2.24 11.54
N PHE A 26 10.39 -3.42 11.27
CA PHE A 26 10.22 -4.60 12.13
C PHE A 26 10.74 -4.35 13.54
N ASP A 27 11.98 -3.87 13.69
CA ASP A 27 12.60 -3.62 15.00
C ASP A 27 11.79 -2.60 15.81
N TYR A 28 11.27 -1.56 15.16
CA TYR A 28 10.36 -0.60 15.77
C TYR A 28 9.08 -1.26 16.29
N MET A 29 8.37 -2.03 15.46
CA MET A 29 7.13 -2.70 15.86
C MET A 29 7.36 -3.74 16.95
N HIS A 30 8.46 -4.50 16.86
CA HIS A 30 8.88 -5.46 17.88
C HIS A 30 9.12 -4.78 19.22
N ALA A 31 9.92 -3.70 19.24
CA ALA A 31 10.21 -2.94 20.45
C ALA A 31 8.97 -2.28 21.08
N LYS A 32 7.95 -1.97 20.26
CA LYS A 32 6.65 -1.46 20.72
C LYS A 32 5.66 -2.53 21.14
N GLY A 33 6.05 -3.82 21.09
CA GLY A 33 5.21 -4.93 21.50
C GLY A 33 4.04 -5.21 20.55
N GLU A 34 4.20 -4.90 19.26
CA GLU A 34 3.19 -5.30 18.25
C GLU A 34 3.09 -6.84 18.23
N LYS A 35 1.85 -7.34 18.39
CA LYS A 35 1.58 -8.77 18.67
C LYS A 35 2.02 -9.74 17.58
N HIS A 36 2.13 -9.29 16.33
CA HIS A 36 2.54 -10.13 15.20
C HIS A 36 4.03 -9.98 14.87
N ALA A 37 4.67 -8.89 15.30
CA ALA A 37 6.10 -8.63 15.16
C ALA A 37 6.95 -9.33 16.22
N THR A 38 6.69 -10.60 16.52
CA THR A 38 7.43 -11.36 17.57
C THR A 38 8.79 -11.86 17.08
N THR A 39 8.82 -12.53 15.93
CA THR A 39 10.05 -12.89 15.22
C THR A 39 9.93 -12.45 13.77
N PHE A 40 11.06 -12.23 13.10
CA PHE A 40 11.04 -11.75 11.73
C PHE A 40 10.30 -12.70 10.77
N GLU A 41 10.51 -14.01 10.92
CA GLU A 41 9.84 -15.02 10.09
C GLU A 41 8.35 -15.13 10.39
N ALA A 42 7.95 -15.09 11.67
CA ALA A 42 6.54 -15.08 12.04
C ALA A 42 5.83 -13.84 11.48
N PHE A 43 6.50 -12.68 11.55
CA PHE A 43 5.98 -11.42 11.03
C PHE A 43 5.83 -11.46 9.51
N LYS A 44 6.83 -11.93 8.77
CA LYS A 44 6.72 -12.12 7.31
C LYS A 44 5.55 -13.03 6.92
N LYS A 45 5.38 -14.15 7.63
CA LYS A 45 4.27 -15.08 7.40
C LYS A 45 2.91 -14.41 7.65
N PHE A 46 2.80 -13.62 8.71
CA PHE A 46 1.61 -12.81 8.99
C PHE A 46 1.37 -11.79 7.87
N LEU A 47 2.40 -11.05 7.46
CA LEU A 47 2.29 -10.01 6.45
C LEU A 47 1.87 -10.53 5.09
N PHE A 48 2.25 -11.76 4.73
CA PHE A 48 1.77 -12.37 3.49
C PHE A 48 0.23 -12.40 3.46
N ASN A 49 -0.39 -12.87 4.54
CA ASN A 49 -1.85 -12.93 4.64
C ASN A 49 -2.46 -11.53 4.84
N PHE A 50 -1.81 -10.66 5.60
CA PHE A 50 -2.30 -9.30 5.84
C PHE A 50 -2.40 -8.48 4.54
N TRP A 51 -1.35 -8.52 3.72
CA TRP A 51 -1.27 -7.73 2.49
C TRP A 51 -1.89 -8.42 1.28
N PHE A 52 -1.69 -9.72 1.12
CA PHE A 52 -2.08 -10.46 -0.10
C PHE A 52 -3.20 -11.46 0.13
N GLY A 53 -3.59 -11.70 1.39
CA GLY A 53 -4.79 -12.45 1.71
C GLY A 53 -6.01 -11.70 1.17
N THR A 54 -6.87 -12.43 0.48
CA THR A 54 -8.11 -11.90 -0.03
C THR A 54 -9.15 -11.91 1.09
N TYR A 55 -9.83 -10.78 1.30
CA TYR A 55 -10.93 -10.69 2.25
C TYR A 55 -12.16 -10.10 1.57
N SER A 56 -13.35 -10.42 2.08
CA SER A 56 -14.57 -9.79 1.61
C SER A 56 -14.83 -8.49 2.38
N ARG A 57 -15.00 -7.38 1.66
CA ARG A 57 -15.30 -6.04 2.23
C ARG A 57 -16.80 -5.74 2.28
N CYS A 58 -17.64 -6.63 1.75
CA CYS A 58 -19.11 -6.55 1.68
C CYS A 58 -19.68 -7.98 1.77
N SER A 59 -21.00 -8.16 1.81
CA SER A 59 -21.66 -9.47 1.66
C SER A 59 -21.58 -10.01 0.21
N GLY A 60 -20.36 -10.15 -0.33
CA GLY A 60 -20.10 -10.55 -1.70
C GLY A 60 -18.79 -11.33 -1.86
N PRO A 61 -18.37 -11.64 -3.10
CA PRO A 61 -17.20 -12.47 -3.37
C PRO A 61 -15.91 -11.90 -2.76
N VAL A 62 -15.07 -12.79 -2.25
CA VAL A 62 -13.72 -12.49 -1.75
C VAL A 62 -12.85 -12.08 -2.96
N GLY A 63 -12.64 -10.78 -3.16
CA GLY A 63 -12.07 -10.29 -4.42
C GLY A 63 -11.01 -9.18 -4.31
N SER A 64 -10.64 -8.75 -3.11
CA SER A 64 -9.68 -7.66 -2.89
C SER A 64 -8.73 -7.98 -1.74
N SER A 65 -7.50 -7.48 -1.85
CA SER A 65 -6.44 -7.55 -0.85
C SER A 65 -5.94 -6.16 -0.46
N GLY A 66 -5.23 -6.05 0.66
CA GLY A 66 -4.62 -4.79 1.10
C GLY A 66 -3.63 -4.26 0.06
N PHE A 67 -2.88 -5.16 -0.57
CA PHE A 67 -1.93 -4.84 -1.62
C PHE A 67 -2.61 -4.31 -2.88
N GLU A 68 -3.67 -4.98 -3.37
CA GLU A 68 -4.41 -4.51 -4.54
C GLU A 68 -5.00 -3.13 -4.29
N HIS A 69 -5.54 -2.87 -3.10
CA HIS A 69 -6.03 -1.55 -2.77
C HIS A 69 -4.93 -0.48 -2.78
N VAL A 70 -3.83 -0.70 -2.06
CA VAL A 70 -2.79 0.32 -1.87
C VAL A 70 -1.90 0.47 -3.11
N PHE A 71 -1.34 -0.63 -3.61
CA PHE A 71 -0.31 -0.62 -4.65
C PHE A 71 -0.86 -0.73 -6.06
N THR A 72 -1.97 -1.44 -6.29
CA THR A 72 -2.58 -1.56 -7.63
C THR A 72 -3.64 -0.48 -7.89
N GLY A 73 -4.45 -0.18 -6.89
CA GLY A 73 -5.66 0.63 -7.03
C GLY A 73 -6.87 -0.16 -7.51
N GLU A 74 -8.06 0.36 -7.19
CA GLU A 74 -9.33 -0.31 -7.45
C GLU A 74 -10.34 0.68 -8.03
N TRP A 75 -11.20 0.21 -8.94
CA TRP A 75 -12.36 0.96 -9.39
C TRP A 75 -13.61 0.44 -8.70
N LYS A 76 -14.30 1.32 -7.98
CA LYS A 76 -15.54 0.98 -7.26
C LYS A 76 -16.56 2.08 -7.45
N ARG A 77 -17.73 1.72 -7.98
CA ARG A 77 -18.90 2.62 -8.15
C ARG A 77 -18.52 3.95 -8.84
N GLY A 78 -17.75 3.88 -9.92
CA GLY A 78 -17.33 5.06 -10.68
C GLY A 78 -16.24 5.92 -10.02
N THR A 79 -15.63 5.44 -8.93
CA THR A 79 -14.55 6.14 -8.22
C THR A 79 -13.29 5.28 -8.10
N VAL A 80 -12.13 5.92 -8.07
CA VAL A 80 -10.85 5.24 -7.79
C VAL A 80 -10.65 5.11 -6.28
N GLY A 81 -10.80 3.89 -5.76
CA GLY A 81 -10.41 3.51 -4.41
C GLY A 81 -8.94 3.12 -4.36
N GLY A 82 -8.27 3.40 -3.24
CA GLY A 82 -6.86 3.04 -3.08
C GLY A 82 -5.96 3.83 -4.04
N HIS A 83 -5.06 3.13 -4.74
CA HIS A 83 -4.14 3.70 -5.73
C HIS A 83 -3.19 4.74 -5.10
N HIS A 84 -2.39 4.25 -4.14
CA HIS A 84 -1.50 5.05 -3.28
C HIS A 84 -0.01 4.81 -3.59
N SER A 85 0.30 4.08 -4.65
CA SER A 85 1.66 3.88 -5.16
C SER A 85 1.95 4.86 -6.30
N TRP A 86 2.97 5.72 -6.13
CA TRP A 86 3.37 6.63 -7.20
C TRP A 86 3.96 5.89 -8.40
N VAL A 87 4.57 4.72 -8.19
CA VAL A 87 5.10 3.90 -9.28
C VAL A 87 3.96 3.42 -10.18
N THR A 88 2.85 2.98 -9.59
CA THR A 88 1.65 2.55 -10.33
C THR A 88 0.98 3.73 -11.01
N TYR A 89 0.88 4.86 -10.31
CA TYR A 89 0.39 6.11 -10.89
C TYR A 89 1.23 6.53 -12.10
N TYR A 90 2.56 6.55 -11.96
CA TYR A 90 3.49 6.94 -13.00
C TYR A 90 3.42 6.00 -14.20
N ALA A 91 3.36 4.69 -13.99
CA ALA A 91 3.20 3.72 -15.08
C ALA A 91 1.88 3.95 -15.85
N ALA A 92 0.78 4.23 -15.15
CA ALA A 92 -0.50 4.57 -15.78
C ALA A 92 -0.43 5.92 -16.52
N GLN A 93 0.24 6.92 -15.94
CA GLN A 93 0.43 8.23 -16.56
C GLN A 93 1.24 8.13 -17.84
N LYS A 94 2.37 7.42 -17.80
CA LYS A 94 3.21 7.16 -18.97
C LYS A 94 2.46 6.42 -20.09
N ALA A 95 1.49 5.58 -19.73
CA ALA A 95 0.60 4.90 -20.67
C ALA A 95 -0.57 5.78 -21.17
N GLY A 96 -0.60 7.08 -20.86
CA GLY A 96 -1.68 8.00 -21.26
C GLY A 96 -3.01 7.76 -20.54
N LYS A 97 -3.02 7.00 -19.44
CA LYS A 97 -4.23 6.63 -18.70
C LYS A 97 -4.55 7.58 -17.55
N ILE A 98 -3.68 8.52 -17.23
CA ILE A 98 -3.92 9.49 -16.15
C ILE A 98 -4.12 10.87 -16.75
N ASN A 99 -5.23 11.52 -16.37
CA ASN A 99 -5.46 12.94 -16.60
C ASN A 99 -5.39 13.65 -15.24
N TYR A 100 -4.29 14.36 -15.00
CA TYR A 100 -4.02 15.08 -13.74
C TYR A 100 -4.77 16.40 -13.69
N HIS A 101 -5.44 16.67 -12.57
CA HIS A 101 -6.30 17.86 -12.39
C HIS A 101 -5.75 18.87 -11.36
N GLY A 102 -4.66 18.54 -10.66
CA GLY A 102 -4.07 19.40 -9.64
C GLY A 102 -3.80 18.70 -8.30
N TYR A 103 -3.22 19.44 -7.36
CA TYR A 103 -2.94 19.00 -5.99
C TYR A 103 -3.69 19.87 -4.98
N PHE A 104 -3.96 19.30 -3.80
CA PHE A 104 -4.55 19.99 -2.66
C PHE A 104 -3.51 20.36 -1.62
N SER A 105 -2.53 19.49 -1.39
CA SER A 105 -1.48 19.67 -0.40
C SER A 105 -0.27 18.83 -0.74
N THR A 106 0.89 19.28 -0.30
CA THR A 106 2.14 18.52 -0.28
C THR A 106 2.75 18.61 1.12
N VAL A 107 3.51 17.60 1.48
CA VAL A 107 4.34 17.57 2.69
C VAL A 107 5.76 17.38 2.22
N SER A 108 6.52 18.49 2.22
CA SER A 108 7.87 18.53 1.66
C SER A 108 7.87 17.92 0.24
N ASP A 109 8.97 17.25 -0.11
CA ASP A 109 9.14 16.49 -1.34
C ASP A 109 8.85 14.99 -1.16
N LEU A 110 8.00 14.62 -0.20
CA LEU A 110 7.76 13.22 0.16
C LEU A 110 6.33 12.74 -0.15
N ALA A 111 5.32 13.56 0.14
CA ALA A 111 3.93 13.14 0.07
C ALA A 111 3.03 14.24 -0.48
N GLY A 112 1.95 13.85 -1.16
CA GLY A 112 1.00 14.81 -1.71
C GLY A 112 -0.39 14.24 -1.85
N THR A 113 -1.37 15.14 -1.92
CA THR A 113 -2.77 14.80 -2.18
C THR A 113 -3.22 15.41 -3.49
N PHE A 114 -3.78 14.60 -4.37
CA PHE A 114 -4.03 14.95 -5.77
C PHE A 114 -5.47 14.68 -6.19
N GLN A 115 -5.86 15.31 -7.30
CA GLN A 115 -7.06 15.01 -8.05
C GLN A 115 -6.67 14.58 -9.46
N TYR A 116 -7.30 13.52 -9.96
CA TYR A 116 -7.08 13.05 -11.32
C TYR A 116 -8.20 12.13 -11.77
N ARG A 117 -8.25 11.88 -13.09
CA ARG A 117 -8.95 10.74 -13.68
C ARG A 117 -7.96 9.65 -14.04
N TRP A 118 -8.32 8.42 -13.71
CA TRP A 118 -7.66 7.23 -14.25
C TRP A 118 -8.59 6.63 -15.30
N GLN A 119 -8.25 6.82 -16.57
CA GLN A 119 -9.12 6.61 -17.71
C GLN A 119 -10.44 7.40 -17.53
N SER A 120 -11.59 6.72 -17.51
CA SER A 120 -12.90 7.34 -17.31
C SER A 120 -13.27 7.53 -15.83
N VAL A 121 -12.48 7.00 -14.89
CA VAL A 121 -12.84 6.92 -13.46
C VAL A 121 -12.20 8.04 -12.67
N PHE A 122 -13.00 8.72 -11.84
CA PHE A 122 -12.55 9.91 -11.12
C PHE A 122 -12.02 9.57 -9.73
N LYS A 123 -10.89 10.20 -9.37
CA LYS A 123 -10.39 10.26 -8.00
C LYS A 123 -10.50 11.69 -7.49
N LYS A 124 -11.58 11.97 -6.74
CA LYS A 124 -11.86 13.31 -6.21
C LYS A 124 -10.71 13.85 -5.35
N LYS A 125 -10.18 12.97 -4.49
CA LYS A 125 -9.06 13.26 -3.60
C LYS A 125 -8.35 11.94 -3.28
N GLY A 126 -7.02 11.91 -3.39
CA GLY A 126 -6.23 10.88 -2.73
C GLY A 126 -4.75 11.15 -2.85
N GLY A 127 -3.99 10.61 -1.90
CA GLY A 127 -2.58 10.91 -1.75
C GLY A 127 -1.70 9.70 -1.87
N PHE A 128 -0.43 9.95 -2.15
CA PHE A 128 0.61 8.95 -2.22
C PHE A 128 1.95 9.61 -1.87
N LEU A 129 2.91 8.78 -1.50
CA LEU A 129 4.31 9.17 -1.39
C LEU A 129 4.90 9.29 -2.79
N PHE A 130 5.93 10.09 -3.01
CA PHE A 130 6.64 10.18 -4.28
C PHE A 130 8.15 10.26 -4.05
N GLY A 131 8.94 9.77 -5.02
CA GLY A 131 10.40 9.66 -4.89
C GLY A 131 10.88 8.55 -3.95
N THR A 132 9.96 7.77 -3.37
CA THR A 132 10.25 6.66 -2.45
C THR A 132 10.39 5.32 -3.15
N SER A 133 11.04 4.35 -2.50
CA SER A 133 11.07 2.97 -2.99
C SER A 133 9.79 2.21 -2.61
N PRO A 134 9.34 1.21 -3.38
CA PRO A 134 8.20 0.38 -3.00
C PRO A 134 8.39 -0.31 -1.63
N ALA A 135 9.63 -0.66 -1.28
CA ALA A 135 9.94 -1.23 0.02
C ALA A 135 9.74 -0.22 1.17
N PHE A 136 10.12 1.05 0.98
CA PHE A 136 9.85 2.11 1.94
C PHE A 136 8.33 2.31 2.15
N ASP A 137 7.58 2.44 1.05
CA ASP A 137 6.12 2.61 1.08
C ASP A 137 5.47 1.44 1.83
N PHE A 138 5.87 0.21 1.50
CA PHE A 138 5.37 -1.00 2.15
C PHE A 138 5.69 -1.03 3.64
N SER A 139 6.91 -0.68 4.03
CA SER A 139 7.33 -0.59 5.43
C SER A 139 6.49 0.42 6.20
N LEU A 140 6.38 1.65 5.69
CA LEU A 140 5.66 2.72 6.37
C LEU A 140 4.15 2.41 6.46
N PHE A 141 3.54 1.96 5.37
CA PHE A 141 2.12 1.59 5.38
C PHE A 141 1.83 0.39 6.28
N THR A 142 2.77 -0.54 6.42
CA THR A 142 2.65 -1.65 7.38
C THR A 142 2.64 -1.13 8.81
N VAL A 143 3.62 -0.29 9.18
CA VAL A 143 3.68 0.34 10.51
C VAL A 143 2.39 1.08 10.80
N CYS A 144 1.95 1.94 9.87
CA CYS A 144 0.73 2.71 10.01
C CYS A 144 -0.51 1.84 10.22
N SER A 145 -0.64 0.77 9.45
CA SER A 145 -1.84 -0.07 9.46
C SER A 145 -1.93 -0.98 10.69
N LEU A 146 -0.78 -1.39 11.26
CA LEU A 146 -0.74 -2.26 12.44
C LEU A 146 -0.71 -1.46 13.75
N MET A 147 0.03 -0.35 13.78
CA MET A 147 0.24 0.44 15.01
C MET A 147 -0.83 1.53 15.21
N TYR A 148 -1.41 2.04 14.12
CA TYR A 148 -2.36 3.17 14.16
C TYR A 148 -3.62 2.91 13.30
N PRO A 149 -4.34 1.80 13.52
CA PRO A 149 -5.54 1.47 12.74
C PRO A 149 -6.72 2.40 13.06
N GLY A 150 -7.65 2.50 12.12
CA GLY A 150 -8.92 3.21 12.32
C GLY A 150 -8.77 4.72 12.44
N THR A 151 -9.44 5.31 13.43
CA THR A 151 -9.49 6.77 13.63
C THR A 151 -8.25 7.33 14.32
N ALA A 152 -7.37 6.48 14.85
CA ALA A 152 -6.12 6.91 15.49
C ALA A 152 -5.25 7.72 14.51
N GLY A 153 -5.27 7.36 13.23
CA GLY A 153 -4.61 8.07 12.14
C GLY A 153 -3.09 8.02 12.23
N CYS A 154 -2.43 7.36 11.29
CA CYS A 154 -0.98 7.38 11.22
C CYS A 154 -0.47 8.75 10.77
N ARG A 155 0.38 9.39 11.58
CA ARG A 155 1.08 10.62 11.23
C ARG A 155 2.57 10.34 11.14
N TYR A 156 3.14 10.62 9.97
CA TYR A 156 4.55 10.36 9.65
C TYR A 156 5.22 11.60 9.01
N SER A 157 4.62 12.77 9.23
CA SER A 157 5.03 14.09 8.79
C SER A 157 5.10 15.05 9.96
#